data_AF-A0A4Q6FLI0-F1
#
_entry.id   AF-A0A4Q6FLI0-F1
#
_cell.length_a   1.000
_cell.length_b   1.000
_cell.length_c   1.000
_cell.angle_alpha   90.00
_cell.angle_beta   90.00
_cell.angle_gamma   90.00
#
_symmetry.space_group_name_H-M   'P 1'
#
loop_
_entity.id
_entity.type
_entity.pdbx_description
1 polymer ?
#
loop_
_entity_poly.entity_id
_entity_poly.type
_entity_poly.pdbx_seq_one_letter_code
_entity_poly.pdbx_strand_id
1 'polypeptide(L)'
;MLSKLKMILIALLLNGCASTFSAKTAPAELGPQLAWDEILLQLQTGKIDIKKLSNHDAERLEQSLRPMIKKGDWARVSYIMERLRRSPAPHAKILSLNLGAQLAFEQKDFMLVEKNALAILEIQPDNNSAKLSLGLIYLYGSQFAKAIPYLNDVKDNPKALSALISAHRQTENNDLVDALCEKYQEEASQTWEIAYNCSLFEAQNMQSPDKALKILNASLVRQPDDSDASRELRKAITQIEVARIQKTRNEEAM
;
A
#
# COMPACT_ATOMS: atom_id res chain seq x y z
N MET A 1 -0.53 -30.40 -10.66
CA MET A 1 -1.30 -29.98 -9.47
C MET A 1 -0.95 -28.54 -8.97
N LEU A 2 -0.35 -27.66 -9.78
CA LEU A 2 0.08 -26.30 -9.36
C LEU A 2 -1.02 -25.21 -9.45
N SER A 3 -2.24 -25.54 -9.89
CA SER A 3 -3.25 -24.54 -10.28
C SER A 3 -4.06 -23.96 -9.12
N LYS A 4 -4.20 -24.64 -7.97
CA LYS A 4 -5.10 -24.19 -6.90
C LYS A 4 -4.49 -23.19 -5.90
N LEU A 5 -3.17 -23.01 -5.89
CA LEU A 5 -2.51 -22.04 -5.01
C LEU A 5 -2.56 -20.59 -5.54
N LYS A 6 -2.89 -20.38 -6.83
CA LYS A 6 -2.80 -19.06 -7.49
C LYS A 6 -3.91 -18.07 -7.09
N MET A 7 -5.02 -18.49 -6.46
CA MET A 7 -6.19 -17.60 -6.26
C MET A 7 -6.42 -17.04 -4.84
N ILE A 8 -5.65 -17.42 -3.81
CA ILE A 8 -5.92 -16.95 -2.44
C ILE A 8 -5.25 -15.59 -2.11
N LEU A 9 -4.35 -15.07 -2.95
CA LEU A 9 -3.45 -13.99 -2.55
C LEU A 9 -3.95 -12.53 -2.72
N ILE A 10 -5.10 -12.29 -3.36
CA ILE A 10 -5.48 -10.92 -3.80
C ILE A 10 -6.18 -10.08 -2.68
N ALA A 11 -6.65 -10.71 -1.60
CA ALA A 11 -7.42 -10.00 -0.57
C ALA A 11 -6.60 -9.19 0.46
N LEU A 12 -5.26 -9.25 0.43
CA LEU A 12 -4.39 -8.91 1.57
C LEU A 12 -3.83 -7.47 1.59
N LEU A 13 -4.16 -6.62 0.62
CA LEU A 13 -3.58 -5.28 0.49
C LEU A 13 -4.45 -4.14 1.08
N LEU A 14 -5.51 -4.47 1.83
CA LEU A 14 -6.55 -3.52 2.24
C LEU A 14 -6.41 -2.91 3.66
N ASN A 15 -5.64 -3.50 4.57
CA ASN A 15 -5.51 -2.95 5.92
C ASN A 15 -4.04 -2.72 6.29
N GLY A 16 -3.55 -1.49 6.06
CA GLY A 16 -2.23 -1.05 6.49
C GLY A 16 -2.32 0.30 7.18
N CYS A 17 -2.36 0.27 8.51
CA CYS A 17 -2.17 1.41 9.39
C CYS A 17 -0.75 1.99 9.24
N ALA A 18 -0.58 3.22 9.72
CA ALA A 18 0.62 4.03 9.59
C ALA A 18 1.90 3.29 10.01
N SER A 19 2.82 3.07 9.06
CA SER A 19 4.21 2.78 9.37
C SER A 19 4.96 4.11 9.48
N THR A 20 5.56 4.36 10.64
CA THR A 20 6.56 5.39 10.83
C THR A 20 7.85 4.91 10.17
N PHE A 21 8.26 5.55 9.06
CA PHE A 21 9.56 5.29 8.45
C PHE A 21 10.48 6.51 8.51
N SER A 22 11.76 6.18 8.61
CA SER A 22 12.91 6.99 8.95
C SER A 22 13.16 8.16 7.99
N ALA A 23 13.58 9.28 8.60
CA ALA A 23 13.79 10.58 7.99
C ALA A 23 15.03 10.61 7.08
N LYS A 24 14.82 10.94 5.80
CA LYS A 24 15.89 11.56 4.98
C LYS A 24 15.67 13.04 4.63
N THR A 25 14.53 13.58 5.07
CA THR A 25 14.29 14.99 5.39
C THR A 25 13.12 14.94 6.35
N ALA A 26 13.20 15.54 7.53
CA ALA A 26 12.00 15.68 8.36
C ALA A 26 10.96 16.41 7.49
N PRO A 27 9.80 15.79 7.17
CA PRO A 27 8.76 16.51 6.45
C PRO A 27 8.46 17.76 7.27
N ALA A 28 8.26 18.90 6.59
CA ALA A 28 7.80 20.11 7.26
C ALA A 28 6.63 19.70 8.18
N GLU A 29 6.72 20.04 9.47
CA GLU A 29 5.70 19.62 10.43
C GLU A 29 4.33 20.07 9.92
N LEU A 30 3.56 19.12 9.41
CA LEU A 30 2.17 19.35 9.08
C LEU A 30 1.52 19.69 10.40
N GLY A 31 0.96 20.90 10.49
CA GLY A 31 0.25 21.33 11.70
C GLY A 31 -0.81 20.31 12.12
N PRO A 32 -1.39 20.45 13.34
CA PRO A 32 -2.29 19.45 13.87
C PRO A 32 -3.44 19.17 12.91
N GLN A 33 -3.86 17.90 12.93
CA GLN A 33 -5.00 17.42 12.17
C GLN A 33 -6.25 18.22 12.55
N LEU A 34 -6.97 18.71 11.55
CA LEU A 34 -8.15 19.54 11.74
C LEU A 34 -9.38 18.66 11.99
N ALA A 35 -10.17 19.02 13.00
CA ALA A 35 -11.53 18.51 13.11
C ALA A 35 -12.42 19.11 12.00
N TRP A 36 -13.56 18.46 11.71
CA TRP A 36 -14.48 18.93 10.66
C TRP A 36 -14.89 20.40 10.81
N ASP A 37 -15.31 20.80 12.03
CA ASP A 37 -15.75 22.17 12.29
C ASP A 37 -14.60 23.17 12.14
N GLU A 38 -13.36 22.74 12.43
CA GLU A 38 -12.17 23.56 12.23
C GLU A 38 -11.83 23.72 10.75
N ILE A 39 -11.97 22.66 9.94
CA ILE A 39 -11.84 22.74 8.48
C ILE A 39 -12.82 23.79 7.95
N LEU A 40 -14.10 23.71 8.34
CA LEU A 40 -15.12 24.66 7.89
C LEU A 40 -14.82 26.08 8.35
N LEU A 41 -14.41 26.27 9.61
CA LEU A 41 -14.06 27.58 10.15
C LEU A 41 -12.86 28.19 9.41
N GLN A 42 -11.81 27.41 9.13
CA GLN A 42 -10.64 27.90 8.41
C GLN A 42 -10.97 28.25 6.95
N LEU A 43 -11.85 27.48 6.31
CA LEU A 43 -12.36 27.79 4.97
C LEU A 43 -13.25 29.03 4.95
N GLN A 44 -14.05 29.26 5.98
CA GLN A 44 -14.93 30.42 6.09
C GLN A 44 -14.16 31.71 6.39
N THR A 45 -13.15 31.61 7.26
CA THR A 45 -12.29 32.74 7.65
C THR A 45 -11.20 33.05 6.62
N GLY A 46 -11.07 32.25 5.57
CA GLY A 46 -10.04 32.41 4.54
C GLY A 46 -8.63 32.03 5.00
N LYS A 47 -8.48 31.42 6.18
CA LYS A 47 -7.20 30.86 6.64
C LYS A 47 -6.71 29.76 5.70
N ILE A 48 -7.64 28.96 5.18
CA ILE A 48 -7.42 28.09 4.02
C ILE A 48 -8.18 28.70 2.85
N ASP A 49 -7.47 29.33 1.92
CA ASP A 49 -8.05 29.82 0.68
C ASP A 49 -7.97 28.75 -0.40
N ILE A 50 -9.08 28.07 -0.66
CA ILE A 50 -9.17 27.04 -1.71
C ILE A 50 -8.73 27.57 -3.08
N LYS A 51 -8.98 28.86 -3.40
CA LYS A 51 -8.63 29.44 -4.71
C LYS A 51 -7.13 29.64 -4.88
N LYS A 52 -6.37 29.64 -3.79
CA LYS A 52 -4.91 29.82 -3.74
C LYS A 52 -4.27 28.74 -2.87
N LEU A 53 -4.85 27.53 -2.89
CA LEU A 53 -4.46 26.46 -1.98
C LEU A 53 -2.98 26.12 -2.17
N SER A 54 -2.19 26.29 -1.11
CA SER A 54 -0.78 25.93 -1.09
C SER A 54 -0.61 24.41 -1.01
N ASN A 55 0.59 23.90 -1.34
CA ASN A 55 0.89 22.48 -1.14
C ASN A 55 0.74 22.06 0.33
N HIS A 56 1.24 22.88 1.25
CA HIS A 56 1.18 22.63 2.69
C HIS A 56 -0.27 22.55 3.20
N ASP A 57 -1.12 23.50 2.79
CA ASP A 57 -2.54 23.47 3.17
C ASP A 57 -3.28 22.29 2.54
N ALA A 58 -2.93 21.92 1.30
CA ALA A 58 -3.50 20.76 0.63
C ALA A 58 -3.15 19.46 1.37
N GLU A 59 -1.89 19.27 1.75
CA GLU A 59 -1.43 18.09 2.51
C GLU A 59 -2.08 18.02 3.89
N ARG A 60 -2.14 19.15 4.61
CA ARG A 60 -2.81 19.23 5.91
C ARG A 60 -4.31 18.92 5.80
N LEU A 61 -4.96 19.44 4.76
CA LEU A 61 -6.38 19.16 4.50
C LEU A 61 -6.59 17.69 4.15
N GLU A 62 -5.73 17.09 3.32
CA GLU A 62 -5.78 15.66 3.00
C GLU A 62 -5.66 14.78 4.26
N GLN A 63 -4.67 15.07 5.11
CA GLN A 63 -4.46 14.36 6.37
C GLN A 63 -5.69 14.48 7.29
N SER A 64 -6.33 15.65 7.31
CA SER A 64 -7.52 15.92 8.10
C SER A 64 -8.75 15.15 7.62
N LEU A 65 -8.86 14.92 6.30
CA LEU A 65 -9.97 14.18 5.69
C LEU A 65 -9.80 12.66 5.74
N ARG A 66 -8.58 12.15 5.92
CA ARG A 66 -8.30 10.70 5.90
C ARG A 66 -9.17 9.86 6.85
N PRO A 67 -9.42 10.25 8.12
CA PRO A 67 -10.32 9.46 8.98
C PRO A 67 -11.78 9.51 8.54
N MET A 68 -12.21 10.58 7.86
CA MET A 68 -13.58 10.67 7.32
C MET A 68 -13.75 9.67 6.18
N ILE A 69 -12.74 9.56 5.30
CA ILE A 69 -12.70 8.51 4.26
C ILE A 69 -12.77 7.13 4.90
N LYS A 70 -11.91 6.84 5.88
CA LYS A 70 -11.89 5.52 6.55
C LYS A 70 -13.20 5.17 7.26
N LYS A 71 -13.91 6.17 7.80
CA LYS A 71 -15.21 5.98 8.47
C LYS A 71 -16.39 5.95 7.49
N GLY A 72 -16.15 6.15 6.20
CA GLY A 72 -17.18 6.22 5.19
C GLY A 72 -18.04 7.49 5.25
N ASP A 73 -17.52 8.58 5.81
CA ASP A 73 -18.19 9.88 5.85
C ASP A 73 -18.07 10.61 4.49
N TRP A 74 -18.67 10.00 3.48
CA TRP A 74 -18.58 10.41 2.09
C TRP A 74 -19.20 11.78 1.83
N ALA A 75 -20.20 12.16 2.62
CA ALA A 75 -20.89 13.44 2.49
C ALA A 75 -19.93 14.61 2.77
N ARG A 76 -19.16 14.55 3.86
CA ARG A 76 -18.16 15.57 4.21
C ARG A 76 -17.02 15.63 3.20
N VAL A 77 -16.51 14.47 2.79
CA VAL A 77 -15.44 14.39 1.78
C VAL A 77 -15.91 14.98 0.45
N SER A 78 -17.11 14.60 -0.01
CA SER A 78 -17.69 15.10 -1.26
C SER A 78 -17.94 16.61 -1.22
N TYR A 79 -18.38 17.15 -0.08
CA TYR A 79 -18.54 18.59 0.11
C TYR A 79 -17.24 19.36 -0.13
N ILE A 80 -16.12 18.87 0.43
CA ILE A 80 -14.80 19.51 0.24
C ILE A 80 -14.30 19.33 -1.20
N MET A 81 -14.44 18.13 -1.75
CA MET A 81 -14.04 17.83 -3.13
C MET A 81 -14.72 18.76 -4.15
N GLU A 82 -16.01 19.03 -4.00
CA GLU A 82 -16.73 19.90 -4.92
C GLU A 82 -16.20 21.35 -4.89
N ARG A 83 -15.77 21.82 -3.73
CA ARG A 83 -15.13 23.14 -3.60
C ARG A 83 -13.73 23.15 -4.22
N LEU A 84 -12.95 22.09 -4.00
CA LEU A 84 -11.61 21.94 -4.59
C LEU A 84 -11.66 21.86 -6.11
N ARG A 85 -12.63 21.15 -6.68
CA ARG A 85 -12.83 20.99 -8.14
C ARG A 85 -13.10 22.31 -8.86
N ARG A 86 -13.76 23.25 -8.19
CA ARG A 86 -14.05 24.59 -8.72
C ARG A 86 -12.88 25.57 -8.58
N SER A 87 -11.81 25.15 -7.89
CA SER A 87 -10.63 25.99 -7.68
C SER A 87 -9.74 26.05 -8.91
N PRO A 88 -9.18 27.22 -9.26
CA PRO A 88 -8.12 27.30 -10.25
C PRO A 88 -6.75 26.83 -9.72
N ALA A 89 -6.59 26.60 -8.41
CA ALA A 89 -5.30 26.25 -7.83
C ALA A 89 -4.88 24.81 -8.22
N PRO A 90 -3.65 24.59 -8.75
CA PRO A 90 -3.16 23.26 -9.12
C PRO A 90 -3.20 22.26 -7.95
N HIS A 91 -2.80 22.66 -6.74
CA HIS A 91 -2.85 21.80 -5.56
C HIS A 91 -4.28 21.46 -5.13
N ALA A 92 -5.25 22.36 -5.36
CA ALA A 92 -6.65 22.03 -5.12
C ALA A 92 -7.17 20.99 -6.12
N LYS A 93 -6.79 21.11 -7.40
CA LYS A 93 -7.12 20.10 -8.42
C LYS A 93 -6.50 18.74 -8.08
N ILE A 94 -5.21 18.69 -7.74
CA ILE A 94 -4.52 17.46 -7.34
C ILE A 94 -5.17 16.86 -6.10
N LEU A 95 -5.44 17.65 -5.07
CA LEU A 95 -6.12 17.17 -3.86
C LEU A 95 -7.52 16.62 -4.17
N SER A 96 -8.30 17.29 -5.02
CA SER A 96 -9.60 16.77 -5.45
C SER A 96 -9.48 15.42 -6.17
N LEU A 97 -8.46 15.24 -7.02
CA LEU A 97 -8.20 13.98 -7.71
C LEU A 97 -7.74 12.89 -6.73
N ASN A 98 -6.86 13.22 -5.78
CA ASN A 98 -6.40 12.31 -4.72
C ASN A 98 -7.57 11.79 -3.88
N LEU A 99 -8.41 12.70 -3.37
CA LEU A 99 -9.59 12.34 -2.58
C LEU A 99 -10.57 11.50 -3.41
N GLY A 100 -10.76 11.84 -4.69
CA GLY A 100 -11.58 11.06 -5.61
C GLY A 100 -11.04 9.66 -5.85
N ALA A 101 -9.72 9.50 -6.01
CA ALA A 101 -9.07 8.20 -6.14
C ALA A 101 -9.21 7.37 -4.85
N GLN A 102 -9.03 7.98 -3.67
CA GLN A 102 -9.20 7.30 -2.39
C GLN A 102 -10.64 6.82 -2.19
N LEU A 103 -11.63 7.68 -2.45
CA LEU A 103 -13.05 7.33 -2.39
C LEU A 103 -13.40 6.19 -3.36
N ALA A 104 -12.94 6.30 -4.60
CA ALA A 104 -13.15 5.27 -5.63
C ALA A 104 -12.53 3.93 -5.23
N PHE A 105 -11.35 3.95 -4.61
CA PHE A 105 -10.69 2.74 -4.14
C PHE A 105 -11.50 2.03 -3.04
N GLU A 106 -12.02 2.79 -2.06
CA GLU A 106 -12.91 2.25 -1.01
C GLU A 106 -14.21 1.68 -1.60
N GLN A 107 -14.71 2.28 -2.68
CA GLN A 107 -15.88 1.81 -3.42
C GLN A 107 -15.56 0.70 -4.43
N LYS A 108 -14.28 0.30 -4.55
CA LYS A 108 -13.78 -0.66 -5.54
C LYS A 108 -14.01 -0.25 -7.00
N ASP A 109 -14.20 1.03 -7.26
CA ASP A 109 -14.24 1.60 -8.62
C ASP A 109 -12.81 1.85 -9.12
N PHE A 110 -12.12 0.77 -9.49
CA PHE A 110 -10.73 0.84 -9.92
C PHE A 110 -10.53 1.63 -11.23
N MET A 111 -11.55 1.74 -12.08
CA MET A 111 -11.47 2.57 -13.29
C MET A 111 -11.38 4.05 -12.92
N LEU A 112 -12.16 4.50 -11.94
CA LEU A 112 -12.09 5.88 -11.47
C LEU A 112 -10.78 6.15 -10.71
N VAL A 113 -10.23 5.17 -9.98
CA VAL A 113 -8.88 5.28 -9.39
C VAL A 113 -7.83 5.50 -10.48
N GLU A 114 -7.84 4.67 -11.54
CA GLU A 114 -6.91 4.78 -12.66
C GLU A 114 -6.99 6.15 -13.32
N LYS A 115 -8.21 6.58 -13.68
CA LYS A 115 -8.47 7.87 -14.31
C LYS A 115 -7.93 9.04 -13.47
N ASN A 116 -8.22 9.05 -12.17
CA ASN A 116 -7.79 10.14 -11.29
C ASN A 116 -6.27 10.13 -11.09
N ALA A 117 -5.66 8.97 -10.92
CA ALA A 117 -4.21 8.85 -10.76
C ALA A 117 -3.45 9.26 -12.02
N LEU A 118 -3.92 8.88 -13.21
CA LEU A 118 -3.35 9.35 -14.48
C LEU A 118 -3.48 10.88 -14.62
N ALA A 119 -4.65 11.45 -14.28
CA ALA A 119 -4.84 12.90 -14.31
C ALA A 119 -3.93 13.66 -13.31
N ILE A 120 -3.53 13.03 -12.21
CA ILE A 120 -2.52 13.60 -11.30
C ILE A 120 -1.15 13.57 -11.96
N LEU A 121 -0.76 12.45 -12.58
CA LEU A 121 0.54 12.32 -13.25
C LEU A 121 0.69 13.25 -14.45
N GLU A 122 -0.40 13.63 -15.12
CA GLU A 122 -0.39 14.69 -16.15
C GLU A 122 0.01 16.06 -15.59
N ILE A 123 -0.33 16.35 -14.32
CA ILE A 123 -0.03 17.62 -13.65
C ILE A 123 1.32 17.54 -12.93
N GLN A 124 1.62 16.40 -12.32
CA GLN A 124 2.82 16.11 -11.55
C GLN A 124 3.34 14.71 -11.89
N PRO A 125 4.21 14.59 -12.91
CA PRO A 125 4.74 13.29 -13.35
C PRO A 125 5.47 12.49 -12.26
N ASP A 126 6.06 13.19 -11.28
CA ASP A 126 6.80 12.60 -10.16
C ASP A 126 5.95 12.40 -8.89
N ASN A 127 4.62 12.41 -9.02
CA ASN A 127 3.75 12.20 -7.87
C ASN A 127 3.77 10.73 -7.41
N ASN A 128 4.53 10.47 -6.35
CA ASN A 128 4.68 9.13 -5.78
C ASN A 128 3.37 8.48 -5.33
N SER A 129 2.41 9.27 -4.83
CA SER A 129 1.09 8.76 -4.41
C SER A 129 0.31 8.22 -5.61
N ALA A 130 0.26 8.97 -6.71
CA ALA A 130 -0.41 8.54 -7.93
C ALA A 130 0.27 7.31 -8.57
N LYS A 131 1.60 7.26 -8.61
CA LYS A 131 2.35 6.06 -9.05
C LYS A 131 2.00 4.85 -8.18
N LEU A 132 2.01 5.00 -6.85
CA LEU A 132 1.61 3.93 -5.94
C LEU A 132 0.18 3.47 -6.19
N SER A 133 -0.78 4.38 -6.36
CA SER A 133 -2.18 4.05 -6.66
C SER A 133 -2.30 3.23 -7.95
N LEU A 134 -1.65 3.65 -9.04
CA LEU A 134 -1.64 2.91 -10.31
C LEU A 134 -1.00 1.52 -10.15
N GLY A 135 0.17 1.46 -9.51
CA GLY A 135 0.85 0.21 -9.24
C GLY A 135 -0.02 -0.79 -8.48
N LEU A 136 -0.71 -0.33 -7.43
CA LEU A 136 -1.60 -1.16 -6.64
C LEU A 136 -2.84 -1.61 -7.41
N ILE A 137 -3.56 -0.73 -8.11
CA ILE A 137 -4.77 -1.14 -8.85
C ILE A 137 -4.45 -2.09 -10.00
N TYR A 138 -3.32 -1.89 -10.69
CA TYR A 138 -2.89 -2.83 -11.73
C TYR A 138 -2.51 -4.17 -11.13
N LEU A 139 -1.87 -4.18 -9.95
CA LEU A 139 -1.61 -5.42 -9.22
C LEU A 139 -2.91 -6.14 -8.84
N TYR A 140 -3.90 -5.43 -8.29
CA TYR A 140 -5.23 -5.98 -7.97
C TYR A 140 -5.93 -6.54 -9.21
N GLY A 141 -5.83 -5.85 -10.35
CA GLY A 141 -6.34 -6.29 -11.63
C GLY A 141 -5.52 -7.39 -12.30
N SER A 142 -4.48 -7.94 -11.64
CA SER A 142 -3.52 -8.90 -12.21
C SER A 142 -2.81 -8.41 -13.49
N GLN A 143 -2.76 -7.10 -13.70
CA GLN A 143 -2.06 -6.44 -14.80
C GLN A 143 -0.59 -6.18 -14.40
N PHE A 144 0.15 -7.24 -14.06
CA PHE A 144 1.50 -7.14 -13.46
C PHE A 144 2.48 -6.33 -14.31
N ALA A 145 2.45 -6.52 -15.65
CA ALA A 145 3.31 -5.78 -16.57
C ALA A 145 3.08 -4.26 -16.51
N LYS A 146 1.84 -3.81 -16.26
CA LYS A 146 1.54 -2.39 -16.04
C LYS A 146 1.91 -1.94 -14.64
N ALA A 147 1.73 -2.79 -13.63
CA ALA A 147 1.98 -2.46 -12.23
C ALA A 147 3.48 -2.20 -11.95
N ILE A 148 4.34 -3.08 -12.44
CA ILE A 148 5.78 -3.10 -12.16
C ILE A 148 6.48 -1.74 -12.36
N PRO A 149 6.36 -1.04 -13.50
CA PRO A 149 7.06 0.24 -13.69
C PRO A 149 6.67 1.28 -12.64
N TYR A 150 5.37 1.41 -12.34
CA TYR A 150 4.90 2.35 -11.32
C TYR A 150 5.38 1.96 -9.92
N LEU A 151 5.34 0.68 -9.56
CA LEU A 151 5.79 0.20 -8.26
C LEU A 151 7.30 0.32 -8.09
N ASN A 152 8.08 0.08 -9.14
CA ASN A 152 9.53 0.20 -9.14
C ASN A 152 10.00 1.65 -8.95
N ASP A 153 9.27 2.63 -9.50
CA ASP A 153 9.56 4.04 -9.32
C ASP A 153 9.42 4.51 -7.87
N VAL A 154 8.53 3.88 -7.10
CA VAL A 154 8.25 4.24 -5.71
C VAL A 154 8.61 3.14 -4.71
N LYS A 155 9.54 2.24 -5.08
CA LYS A 155 9.92 1.06 -4.28
C LYS A 155 10.50 1.36 -2.90
N ASP A 156 10.91 2.61 -2.64
CA ASP A 156 11.33 3.02 -1.30
C ASP A 156 10.12 3.16 -0.33
N ASN A 157 8.90 3.12 -0.86
CA ASN A 157 7.68 2.95 -0.07
C ASN A 157 7.48 1.45 0.25
N PRO A 158 7.37 1.04 1.53
CA PRO A 158 7.22 -0.38 1.90
C PRO A 158 6.00 -1.08 1.27
N LYS A 159 4.90 -0.35 1.07
CA LYS A 159 3.70 -0.88 0.40
C LYS A 159 3.96 -1.11 -1.08
N ALA A 160 4.68 -0.20 -1.74
CA ALA A 160 5.11 -0.37 -3.12
C ALA A 160 6.05 -1.56 -3.26
N LEU A 161 7.04 -1.68 -2.37
CA LEU A 161 8.00 -2.77 -2.37
C LEU A 161 7.33 -4.13 -2.21
N SER A 162 6.44 -4.27 -1.23
CA SER A 162 5.65 -5.49 -1.02
C SER A 162 4.82 -5.85 -2.26
N ALA A 163 4.17 -4.85 -2.86
CA ALA A 163 3.42 -5.01 -4.11
C ALA A 163 4.32 -5.40 -5.29
N LEU A 164 5.53 -4.83 -5.38
CA LEU A 164 6.51 -5.11 -6.43
C LEU A 164 7.03 -6.56 -6.33
N ILE A 165 7.39 -7.00 -5.12
CA ILE A 165 7.76 -8.39 -4.83
C ILE A 165 6.61 -9.32 -5.24
N SER A 166 5.38 -8.98 -4.86
CA SER A 166 4.19 -9.75 -5.23
C SER A 166 4.03 -9.84 -6.75
N ALA A 167 4.19 -8.74 -7.47
CA ALA A 167 4.09 -8.70 -8.93
C ALA A 167 5.14 -9.60 -9.58
N HIS A 168 6.40 -9.51 -9.16
CA HIS A 168 7.50 -10.30 -9.73
C HIS A 168 7.36 -11.80 -9.45
N ARG A 169 6.84 -12.19 -8.27
CA ARG A 169 6.49 -13.58 -7.97
C ARG A 169 5.44 -14.13 -8.93
N GLN A 170 4.41 -13.35 -9.26
CA GLN A 170 3.35 -13.77 -10.17
C GLN A 170 3.83 -13.86 -11.63
N THR A 171 4.86 -13.09 -12.00
CA THR A 171 5.51 -13.18 -13.31
C THR A 171 6.69 -14.17 -13.35
N GLU A 172 6.88 -14.96 -12.29
CA GLU A 172 7.95 -15.97 -12.18
C GLU A 172 9.37 -15.39 -12.36
N ASN A 173 9.56 -14.10 -12.05
CA ASN A 173 10.87 -13.44 -12.09
C ASN A 173 11.61 -13.68 -10.77
N ASN A 174 11.99 -14.93 -10.55
CA ASN A 174 12.50 -15.40 -9.26
C ASN A 174 13.83 -14.73 -8.86
N ASP A 175 14.74 -14.52 -9.80
CA ASP A 175 16.04 -13.89 -9.52
C ASP A 175 15.86 -12.46 -8.97
N LEU A 176 14.91 -11.71 -9.52
CA LEU A 176 14.62 -10.36 -9.06
C LEU A 176 13.92 -10.36 -7.69
N VAL A 177 13.05 -11.34 -7.43
CA VAL A 177 12.43 -11.48 -6.11
C VAL A 177 13.48 -11.78 -5.05
N ASP A 178 14.41 -12.70 -5.32
CA ASP A 178 15.50 -13.05 -4.40
C ASP A 178 16.37 -11.82 -4.10
N ALA A 179 16.79 -11.09 -5.14
CA ALA A 179 17.57 -9.86 -5.00
C ALA A 179 16.83 -8.78 -4.20
N LEU A 180 15.51 -8.62 -4.39
CA LEU A 180 14.71 -7.67 -3.60
C LEU A 180 14.61 -8.10 -2.13
N CYS A 181 14.37 -9.38 -1.87
CA CYS A 181 14.24 -9.92 -0.52
C CYS A 181 15.57 -9.88 0.26
N GLU A 182 16.70 -10.10 -0.42
CA GLU A 182 18.04 -9.94 0.16
C GLU A 182 18.34 -8.46 0.45
N LYS A 183 18.15 -7.58 -0.53
CA LYS A 183 18.43 -6.15 -0.38
C LYS A 183 17.63 -5.51 0.75
N TYR A 184 16.37 -5.91 0.91
CA TYR A 184 15.44 -5.32 1.86
C TYR A 184 15.15 -6.21 3.07
N GLN A 185 16.07 -7.13 3.41
CA GLN A 185 15.87 -8.09 4.50
C GLN A 185 15.61 -7.41 5.86
N GLU A 186 16.33 -6.32 6.17
CA GLU A 186 16.12 -5.57 7.41
C GLU A 186 14.73 -4.93 7.44
N GLU A 187 14.30 -4.30 6.34
CA GLU A 187 12.98 -3.70 6.21
C GLU A 187 11.86 -4.75 6.22
N ALA A 188 12.11 -5.92 5.63
CA ALA A 188 11.22 -7.07 5.68
C ALA A 188 10.96 -7.50 7.12
N SER A 189 11.98 -7.48 7.98
CA SER A 189 11.80 -7.78 9.40
C SER A 189 10.91 -6.76 10.12
N GLN A 190 10.80 -5.52 9.61
CA GLN A 190 9.99 -4.45 10.19
C GLN A 190 8.56 -4.39 9.62
N THR A 191 8.38 -4.82 8.37
CA THR A 191 7.11 -4.71 7.64
C THR A 191 6.58 -6.11 7.31
N TRP A 192 5.50 -6.51 7.98
CA TRP A 192 5.00 -7.89 7.89
C TRP A 192 4.58 -8.28 6.46
N GLU A 193 4.11 -7.35 5.64
CA GLU A 193 3.74 -7.63 4.24
C GLU A 193 4.96 -8.00 3.39
N ILE A 194 6.10 -7.35 3.62
CA ILE A 194 7.35 -7.66 2.92
C ILE A 194 7.87 -9.02 3.41
N ALA A 195 7.93 -9.24 4.73
CA ALA A 195 8.29 -10.54 5.30
C ALA A 195 7.40 -11.66 4.75
N TYR A 196 6.09 -11.46 4.73
CA TYR A 196 5.13 -12.42 4.21
C TYR A 196 5.43 -12.78 2.75
N ASN A 197 5.61 -11.78 1.88
CA ASN A 197 5.85 -12.01 0.47
C ASN A 197 7.21 -12.68 0.18
N CYS A 198 8.27 -12.30 0.90
CA CYS A 198 9.57 -12.96 0.80
C CYS A 198 9.53 -14.40 1.31
N SER A 199 8.90 -14.65 2.46
CA SER A 199 8.76 -16.01 2.99
C SER A 199 7.92 -16.92 2.11
N LEU A 200 6.87 -16.39 1.46
CA LEU A 200 6.11 -17.17 0.49
C LEU A 200 6.96 -17.53 -0.75
N PHE A 201 7.84 -16.63 -1.21
CA PHE A 201 8.77 -16.93 -2.29
C PHE A 201 9.73 -18.06 -1.92
N GLU A 202 10.37 -17.95 -0.75
CA GLU A 202 11.27 -18.98 -0.20
C GLU A 202 10.59 -20.35 -0.05
N ALA A 203 9.34 -20.34 0.41
CA ALA A 203 8.55 -21.56 0.55
C ALA A 203 8.12 -22.15 -0.81
N GLN A 204 7.73 -21.31 -1.78
CA GLN A 204 7.29 -21.75 -3.11
C GLN A 204 8.43 -22.38 -3.91
N ASN A 205 9.62 -21.79 -3.84
CA ASN A 205 10.80 -22.35 -4.50
C ASN A 205 11.37 -23.56 -3.74
N MET A 206 10.83 -23.87 -2.55
CA MET A 206 11.26 -24.95 -1.66
C MET A 206 12.76 -25.00 -1.40
N GLN A 207 13.47 -23.89 -1.66
CA GLN A 207 14.91 -23.82 -1.49
C GLN A 207 15.25 -23.81 -0.01
N SER A 208 14.39 -23.24 0.86
CA SER A 208 14.61 -23.19 2.30
C SER A 208 13.32 -22.86 3.10
N PRO A 209 12.44 -23.84 3.41
CA PRO A 209 11.30 -23.59 4.29
C PRO A 209 11.72 -23.04 5.66
N ASP A 210 12.92 -23.39 6.14
CA ASP A 210 13.46 -22.87 7.40
C ASP A 210 13.81 -21.37 7.31
N LYS A 211 14.33 -20.91 6.17
CA LYS A 211 14.56 -19.48 5.91
C LYS A 211 13.25 -18.71 5.92
N ALA A 212 12.22 -19.26 5.25
CA ALA A 212 10.88 -18.68 5.25
C ALA A 212 10.30 -18.54 6.67
N LEU A 213 10.37 -19.61 7.47
CA LEU A 213 9.89 -19.64 8.86
C LEU A 213 10.67 -18.68 9.75
N LYS A 214 12.00 -18.57 9.58
CA LYS A 214 12.83 -17.63 10.33
C LYS A 214 12.39 -16.19 10.10
N ILE A 215 12.15 -15.80 8.83
CA ILE A 215 11.69 -14.45 8.47
C ILE A 215 10.30 -14.17 9.05
N LEU A 216 9.34 -15.10 8.92
CA LEU A 216 7.98 -14.91 9.44
C LEU A 216 7.96 -14.79 10.96
N ASN A 217 8.70 -15.64 11.67
CA ASN A 217 8.77 -15.58 13.13
C ASN A 217 9.42 -14.28 13.62
N ALA A 218 10.48 -13.81 12.95
CA ALA A 218 11.11 -12.53 13.28
C ALA A 218 10.16 -11.34 13.10
N SER A 219 9.33 -11.38 12.04
CA SER A 219 8.30 -10.36 11.80
C SER A 219 7.16 -10.46 12.83
N LEU A 220 6.70 -11.67 13.16
CA LEU A 220 5.60 -11.93 14.09
C LEU A 220 5.86 -11.38 15.49
N VAL A 221 7.10 -11.50 15.99
CA VAL A 221 7.51 -10.97 17.31
C VAL A 221 7.32 -9.45 17.43
N ARG A 222 7.25 -8.73 16.31
CA ARG A 222 7.10 -7.27 16.29
C ARG A 222 5.66 -6.79 16.10
N GLN A 223 4.74 -7.70 15.80
CA GLN A 223 3.34 -7.37 15.58
C GLN A 223 2.54 -7.50 16.89
N PRO A 224 1.53 -6.65 17.14
CA PRO A 224 0.58 -6.88 18.23
C PRO A 224 -0.09 -8.24 18.06
N ASP A 225 -0.23 -9.01 19.15
CA ASP A 225 -0.69 -10.39 19.09
C ASP A 225 -2.06 -10.57 18.42
N ASP A 226 -2.96 -9.61 18.59
CA ASP A 226 -4.32 -9.59 18.08
C ASP A 226 -4.48 -8.92 16.70
N SER A 227 -3.39 -8.38 16.14
CA SER A 227 -3.43 -7.68 14.85
C SER A 227 -3.74 -8.61 13.68
N ASP A 228 -4.34 -8.04 12.62
CA ASP A 228 -4.54 -8.72 11.33
C ASP A 228 -3.22 -9.32 10.81
N ALA A 229 -2.13 -8.55 10.94
CA ALA A 229 -0.77 -8.95 10.59
C ALA A 229 -0.33 -10.24 11.30
N SER A 230 -0.46 -10.29 12.64
CA SER A 230 -0.12 -11.48 13.43
C SER A 230 -0.92 -12.71 13.02
N ARG A 231 -2.22 -12.55 12.72
CA ARG A 231 -3.07 -13.67 12.27
C ARG A 231 -2.62 -14.22 10.92
N GLU A 232 -2.29 -13.35 9.97
CA GLU A 232 -1.83 -13.77 8.64
C GLU A 232 -0.42 -14.39 8.68
N LEU A 233 0.50 -13.85 9.49
CA LEU A 233 1.83 -14.44 9.68
C LEU A 233 1.74 -15.84 10.29
N ARG A 234 0.91 -16.03 11.34
CA ARG A 234 0.69 -17.35 11.96
C ARG A 234 0.12 -18.35 10.96
N LYS A 235 -0.86 -17.93 10.15
CA LYS A 235 -1.45 -18.76 9.09
C LYS A 235 -0.40 -19.18 8.05
N ALA A 236 0.47 -18.26 7.61
CA ALA A 236 1.56 -18.59 6.69
C ALA A 236 2.55 -19.58 7.31
N ILE A 237 2.96 -19.36 8.56
CA ILE A 237 3.84 -20.28 9.30
C ILE A 237 3.24 -21.69 9.32
N THR A 238 1.97 -21.83 9.71
CA THR A 238 1.29 -23.12 9.74
C THR A 238 1.26 -23.80 8.37
N GLN A 239 0.98 -23.06 7.30
CA GLN A 239 0.94 -23.62 5.94
C GLN A 239 2.32 -24.12 5.49
N ILE A 240 3.38 -23.36 5.77
CA ILE A 240 4.76 -23.74 5.42
C ILE A 240 5.20 -24.97 6.21
N GLU A 241 4.87 -25.04 7.50
CA GLU A 241 5.17 -26.21 8.35
C GLU A 241 4.48 -27.48 7.85
N VAL A 242 3.19 -27.39 7.52
CA VAL A 242 2.44 -28.53 6.97
C VAL A 242 3.06 -29.01 5.65
N ALA A 243 3.43 -28.08 4.76
CA ALA A 243 4.09 -28.43 3.50
C ALA A 243 5.46 -29.09 3.72
N ARG A 244 6.25 -28.59 4.68
CA ARG A 244 7.55 -29.15 5.06
C ARG A 244 7.41 -30.59 5.55
N ILE A 245 6.52 -30.85 6.50
CA ILE A 245 6.29 -32.19 7.06
C ILE A 245 5.82 -33.16 5.98
N GLN A 246 4.91 -32.73 5.10
CA GLN A 246 4.42 -33.60 4.02
C GLN A 246 5.53 -33.96 3.03
N LYS A 247 6.43 -33.03 2.71
CA LYS A 247 7.58 -33.29 1.85
C LYS A 247 8.51 -34.35 2.46
N THR A 248 8.89 -34.20 3.73
CA THR A 248 9.74 -35.17 4.44
C THR A 248 9.13 -36.57 4.45
N ARG A 249 7.84 -36.68 4.75
CA ARG A 249 7.13 -37.98 4.73
C ARG A 249 7.14 -38.64 3.34
N ASN A 250 7.01 -37.85 2.28
CA ASN A 250 7.05 -38.39 0.92
C ASN A 250 8.46 -38.87 0.54
N GLU A 251 9.51 -38.18 1.01
CA GLU A 251 10.91 -38.56 0.78
C GLU A 251 11.30 -39.84 1.55
N GLU A 252 10.77 -40.04 2.76
CA GLU A 252 10.99 -41.27 3.55
C GLU A 252 10.25 -42.50 3.00
N ALA A 253 9.20 -42.30 2.21
CA ALA A 253 8.39 -43.38 1.63
C ALA A 253 8.89 -43.89 0.27
N MET A 254 9.91 -43.24 -0.31
CA MET A 254 10.55 -43.60 -1.59
C MET A 254 11.80 -44.44 -1.37
#